data_AF-A0A1C4QQG4-F1
#
_entry.id   AF-A0A1C4QQG4-F1
#
_cell.length_a   1.000
_cell.length_b   1.000
_cell.length_c   1.000
_cell.angle_alpha   90.00
_cell.angle_beta   90.00
_cell.angle_gamma   90.00
#
_symmetry.space_group_name_H-M   'P 1'
#
loop_
_entity.id
_entity.type
_entity.pdbx_description
1 polymer ?
#
loop_
_entity_poly.entity_id
_entity_poly.type
_entity_poly.pdbx_seq_one_letter_code
_entity_poly.pdbx_strand_id
1 'polypeptide(L)'
;MRVGITGHRGLPQDLARTLRPELAAVISEYDADGLVGVSCLADGPDAWFARSVLDRGGRIEAVIPAEDYRAVSRRPITLCTTNCSGAPRWCTGPDGARRS
;
A
#
# COMPACT_ATOMS: atom_id res chain seq x y z
N MET A 1 -19.95 -2.74 6.40
CA MET A 1 -19.38 -1.83 5.38
C MET A 1 -17.86 -2.03 5.31
N ARG A 2 -17.22 -1.87 4.13
CA ARG A 2 -15.76 -1.96 3.98
C ARG A 2 -15.18 -0.60 3.59
N VAL A 3 -14.15 -0.14 4.29
CA VAL A 3 -13.47 1.14 4.02
C VAL A 3 -11.98 0.89 3.89
N GLY A 4 -11.38 1.33 2.79
CA GLY A 4 -9.94 1.23 2.54
C GLY A 4 -9.22 2.54 2.84
N ILE A 5 -7.98 2.45 3.33
CA ILE A 5 -7.08 3.60 3.43
C ILE A 5 -5.78 3.37 2.66
N THR A 6 -5.21 4.45 2.17
CA THR A 6 -3.81 4.53 1.76
C THR A 6 -3.18 5.76 2.42
N GLY A 7 -1.97 5.62 2.93
CA GLY A 7 -1.23 6.69 3.60
C GLY A 7 0.21 6.81 3.12
N HIS A 8 0.76 8.02 3.22
CA HIS A 8 2.19 8.22 3.05
C HIS A 8 2.93 7.85 4.35
N ARG A 9 4.10 7.23 4.23
CA ARG A 9 4.97 6.93 5.38
C ARG A 9 5.83 8.15 5.70
N GLY A 10 6.08 8.42 6.98
CA GLY A 10 6.98 9.49 7.40
C GLY A 10 6.42 10.89 7.20
N LEU A 11 5.13 11.11 7.48
CA LEU A 11 4.58 12.47 7.56
C LEU A 11 5.35 13.31 8.58
N PRO A 12 5.56 14.62 8.32
CA PRO A 12 6.09 15.54 9.30
C PRO A 12 5.30 15.46 10.61
N GLN A 13 5.99 15.49 11.75
CA GLN A 13 5.38 15.24 13.05
C GLN A 13 4.25 16.23 13.37
N ASP A 14 4.37 17.49 12.95
CA ASP A 14 3.33 18.51 13.15
C ASP A 14 2.05 18.14 12.39
N LEU A 15 2.19 17.72 11.13
CA LEU A 15 1.06 17.28 10.33
C LEU A 15 0.44 15.98 10.88
N ALA A 16 1.28 15.06 11.36
CA ALA A 16 0.82 13.82 11.99
C ALA A 16 -0.01 14.10 13.26
N ARG A 17 0.38 15.09 14.06
CA ARG A 17 -0.38 15.52 15.24
C ARG A 17 -1.74 16.10 14.88
N THR A 18 -1.82 16.87 13.80
CA THR A 18 -3.08 17.43 13.31
C THR A 18 -3.99 16.37 12.68
N LEU A 19 -3.46 15.49 11.84
CA LEU A 19 -4.29 14.56 11.06
C LEU A 19 -4.78 13.34 11.85
N ARG A 20 -4.07 12.92 12.90
CA ARG A 20 -4.50 11.78 13.73
C ARG A 20 -5.93 11.92 14.31
N PRO A 21 -6.27 13.02 15.02
CA PRO A 21 -7.61 13.19 15.56
C PRO A 21 -8.66 13.36 14.45
N GLU A 22 -8.34 14.08 13.38
CA GLU A 22 -9.25 14.27 12.23
C GLU A 22 -9.58 12.94 11.56
N LEU A 23 -8.57 12.09 11.35
CA LEU A 23 -8.77 10.74 10.82
C LEU A 23 -9.67 9.91 11.75
N ALA A 24 -9.45 9.96 13.06
CA ALA A 24 -10.29 9.26 14.02
C ALA A 24 -11.74 9.79 14.00
N ALA A 25 -11.93 11.11 13.86
CA ALA A 25 -13.25 11.73 13.74
C ALA A 25 -13.98 11.25 12.48
N VAL A 26 -13.31 11.20 11.32
CA VAL A 26 -13.90 10.67 10.08
C VAL A 26 -14.30 9.20 10.24
N ILE A 27 -13.44 8.37 10.84
CA ILE A 27 -13.80 6.97 11.14
C ILE A 27 -14.95 6.89 12.14
N SER A 28 -15.14 7.93 12.95
CA SER A 28 -16.20 7.97 13.93
C SER A 28 -17.62 8.11 13.37
N GLU A 29 -17.72 8.53 12.12
CA GLU A 29 -18.99 8.72 11.41
C GLU A 29 -19.57 7.41 10.85
N TYR A 30 -18.76 6.35 10.77
CA TYR A 30 -19.21 5.05 10.27
C TYR A 30 -19.77 4.18 11.39
N ASP A 31 -20.93 3.55 11.18
CA ASP A 31 -21.47 2.58 12.14
C ASP A 31 -20.45 1.49 12.44
N ALA A 32 -20.18 1.29 13.74
CA ALA A 32 -19.22 0.30 14.21
C ALA A 32 -19.65 -1.13 13.88
N ASP A 33 -20.97 -1.38 13.90
CA ASP A 33 -21.51 -2.70 13.61
C ASP A 33 -21.27 -3.07 12.14
N GLY A 34 -20.40 -4.05 11.94
CA GLY A 34 -19.99 -4.50 10.62
C GLY A 34 -19.00 -3.58 9.89
N LEU A 35 -18.34 -2.63 10.56
CA LEU A 35 -17.23 -1.87 9.98
C LEU A 35 -15.99 -2.78 9.81
N VAL A 36 -15.49 -2.84 8.58
CA VAL A 36 -14.26 -3.55 8.23
C VAL A 36 -13.30 -2.57 7.55
N GLY A 37 -12.20 -2.26 8.21
CA GLY A 37 -11.12 -1.44 7.65
C GLY A 37 -10.15 -2.30 6.84
N VAL A 38 -9.75 -1.82 5.66
CA VAL A 38 -8.79 -2.48 4.77
C VAL A 38 -7.54 -1.62 4.67
N SER A 39 -6.37 -2.15 5.04
CA SER A 39 -5.11 -1.38 5.06
C SER A 39 -3.90 -2.28 4.84
N CYS A 40 -2.81 -1.69 4.33
CA CYS A 40 -1.51 -2.35 4.26
C CYS A 40 -0.73 -2.32 5.58
N LEU A 41 -1.28 -1.70 6.63
CA LEU A 41 -0.68 -1.60 7.97
C LEU A 41 0.73 -1.00 7.99
N ALA A 42 1.01 -0.09 7.05
CA ALA A 42 2.23 0.68 7.04
C ALA A 42 2.30 1.66 8.23
N ASP A 43 3.52 2.11 8.56
CA ASP A 43 3.70 3.16 9.55
C ASP A 43 2.99 4.46 9.13
N GLY A 44 2.41 5.15 10.10
CA GLY A 44 1.72 6.43 9.89
C GLY A 44 0.21 6.25 9.70
N PRO A 45 -0.40 6.89 8.67
CA PRO A 45 -1.86 6.95 8.55
C PRO A 45 -2.55 5.59 8.50
N ASP A 46 -1.95 4.60 7.85
CA ASP A 46 -2.44 3.21 7.80
C ASP A 46 -2.61 2.60 9.21
N ALA A 47 -1.59 2.73 10.06
CA ALA A 47 -1.65 2.25 11.44
C ALA A 47 -2.65 3.05 12.30
N TRP A 48 -2.74 4.37 12.11
CA TRP A 48 -3.70 5.22 12.85
C TRP A 48 -5.14 4.86 12.51
N PHE A 49 -5.44 4.67 11.22
CA PHE A 49 -6.73 4.20 10.74
C PHE A 49 -7.08 2.84 11.32
N ALA A 50 -6.15 1.88 11.25
CA ALA A 50 -6.38 0.55 11.79
C ALA A 50 -6.73 0.61 13.28
N ARG A 51 -6.02 1.45 14.03
CA ARG A 51 -6.30 1.68 15.45
C ARG A 51 -7.69 2.29 15.67
N SER A 52 -8.04 3.34 14.94
CA SER A 52 -9.35 4.00 15.07
C SER A 52 -10.53 3.07 14.77
N VAL A 53 -10.39 2.16 13.80
CA VAL A 53 -11.42 1.16 13.50
C VAL A 53 -11.54 0.14 14.63
N LEU A 54 -10.40 -0.37 15.14
CA LEU A 54 -10.37 -1.34 16.23
C LEU A 54 -10.90 -0.76 17.55
N ASP A 55 -10.58 0.49 17.87
CA ASP A 55 -11.06 1.17 19.08
C ASP A 55 -12.59 1.33 19.09
N ARG A 56 -13.23 1.25 17.93
CA ARG A 56 -14.70 1.26 17.77
C ARG A 56 -15.33 -0.13 17.77
N GLY A 57 -14.55 -1.20 17.88
CA GLY A 57 -15.04 -2.59 17.78
C GLY A 57 -15.22 -3.09 16.34
N GLY A 58 -14.71 -2.35 15.35
CA GLY A 58 -14.65 -2.81 13.97
C GLY A 58 -13.58 -3.90 13.77
N ARG A 59 -13.48 -4.42 12.54
CA ARG A 59 -12.46 -5.41 12.16
C ARG A 59 -11.47 -4.84 11.15
N ILE A 60 -10.28 -5.44 11.07
CA ILE A 60 -9.25 -5.08 10.09
C ILE A 60 -8.94 -6.27 9.18
N GLU A 61 -8.96 -6.00 7.87
CA GLU A 61 -8.41 -6.88 6.83
C GLU A 61 -7.06 -6.31 6.37
N ALA A 62 -5.98 -7.04 6.64
CA ALA A 62 -4.63 -6.62 6.32
C ALA A 62 -4.24 -7.07 4.90
N VAL A 63 -3.78 -6.12 4.08
CA VAL A 63 -3.24 -6.38 2.73
C VAL A 63 -1.72 -6.39 2.82
N ILE A 64 -1.14 -7.58 2.95
CA ILE A 64 0.31 -7.75 3.06
C ILE A 64 0.88 -7.98 1.65
N PRO A 65 1.79 -7.12 1.16
CA PRO A 65 2.46 -7.37 -0.11
C PRO A 65 3.30 -8.65 -0.03
N ALA A 66 3.37 -9.40 -1.13
CA ALA A 66 4.25 -10.57 -1.23
C ALA A 66 5.70 -10.18 -0.91
N GLU A 67 6.46 -11.11 -0.33
CA GLU A 67 7.81 -10.88 0.23
C GLU A 67 8.76 -10.13 -0.74
N ASP A 68 8.61 -10.34 -2.05
CA ASP A 68 9.46 -9.74 -3.09
C ASP A 68 8.97 -8.39 -3.68
N TYR A 69 7.87 -7.81 -3.20
CA TYR A 69 7.32 -6.58 -3.77
C TYR A 69 8.32 -5.41 -3.75
N ARG A 70 9.18 -5.33 -2.71
CA ARG A 70 10.25 -4.33 -2.60
C ARG A 70 11.51 -4.67 -3.39
N ALA A 71 11.78 -5.94 -3.65
CA ALA A 71 12.94 -6.37 -4.43
C ALA A 71 12.78 -6.02 -5.90
N VAL A 72 11.57 -6.15 -6.45
CA VAL A 72 11.27 -5.83 -7.85
C VAL A 72 11.26 -4.32 -8.10
N SER A 73 10.71 -3.52 -7.18
CA SER A 73 10.62 -2.05 -7.32
C SER A 73 11.95 -1.30 -7.13
N ARG A 74 13.01 -2.00 -6.71
CA ARG A 74 14.39 -1.47 -6.67
C ARG A 74 15.21 -1.76 -7.93
N ARG A 75 14.67 -2.51 -8.89
CA ARG A 75 15.35 -2.72 -10.18
C ARG A 75 15.04 -1.51 -11.07
N PRO A 76 16.04 -0.92 -11.74
CA PRO A 76 15.78 0.18 -12.66
C PRO A 76 14.82 -0.32 -13.74
N ILE A 77 13.74 0.43 -13.96
CA ILE A 77 12.84 0.20 -15.09
C ILE A 77 13.63 0.64 -16.33
N THR A 78 14.29 -0.30 -17.00
CA THR A 78 14.87 -0.01 -18.31
C THR A 78 13.72 0.17 -19.29
N LEU A 79 13.48 1.42 -19.69
CA LEU A 79 12.51 1.75 -20.74
C LEU A 79 12.95 1.02 -22.02
N CYS A 80 12.12 0.13 -22.53
CA CYS A 80 12.39 -0.58 -23.78
C CYS A 80 12.24 0.41 -24.94
N THR A 81 13.36 0.85 -25.52
CA THR A 81 13.39 1.85 -26.61
C THR A 81 13.21 1.25 -28.01
N THR A 82 13.04 -0.07 -28.11
CA THR A 82 12.82 -0.75 -29.39
C THR A 82 11.35 -1.04 -29.62
N ASN A 83 10.86 -0.58 -30.77
CA ASN A 83 9.47 -0.62 -31.21
C ASN A 83 8.91 -2.06 -31.20
N CYS A 84 8.08 -2.39 -30.21
CA CYS A 84 7.42 -3.70 -30.08
C CYS A 84 6.25 -3.83 -31.07
N SER A 85 6.55 -3.95 -32.37
CA SER A 85 5.56 -4.26 -33.40
C SER A 85 5.57 -5.76 -33.73
N GLY A 86 5.21 -6.57 -32.73
CA GLY A 86 4.78 -7.96 -32.92
C GLY A 86 5.74 -9.06 -32.46
N ALA A 87 5.61 -9.48 -31.19
CA ALA A 87 5.64 -10.89 -30.76
C ALA A 87 5.42 -11.00 -29.23
N PRO A 88 4.83 -12.11 -28.73
CA PRO A 88 4.54 -12.32 -27.32
C PRO A 88 5.70 -12.97 -26.57
N ARG A 89 5.79 -12.69 -25.26
CA ARG A 89 6.66 -13.24 -24.20
C ARG A 89 7.82 -12.34 -23.81
N TRP A 90 7.63 -11.67 -22.68
CA TRP A 90 8.64 -11.39 -21.65
C TRP A 90 10.08 -11.26 -22.16
N CYS A 91 10.48 -10.03 -22.50
CA CYS A 91 11.87 -9.68 -22.77
C CYS A 91 12.73 -10.03 -21.55
N THR A 92 13.65 -10.99 -21.72
CA THR A 92 14.73 -11.29 -20.79
C THR A 92 15.60 -10.04 -20.57
N GLY A 93 15.97 -9.76 -19.32
CA GLY A 93 16.90 -8.69 -18.95
C GLY A 93 18.31 -8.85 -19.55
N PRO A 94 19.25 -7.92 -19.25
CA PRO A 94 20.42 -7.63 -20.09
C PRO A 94 21.51 -8.71 -20.14
N ASP A 95 21.45 -9.76 -19.33
CA ASP A 95 22.43 -10.85 -19.38
C ASP A 95 21.99 -11.97 -20.30
N GLY A 96 21.85 -11.65 -21.59
CA GLY A 96 21.74 -12.61 -22.69
C GLY A 96 23.01 -13.44 -22.91
N ALA A 97 23.66 -13.90 -21.85
CA ALA A 97 24.83 -14.77 -21.92
C ALA A 97 24.40 -16.23 -21.91
N ARG A 98 24.03 -16.72 -23.10
CA ARG A 98 24.08 -18.15 -23.41
C ARG A 98 25.57 -18.55 -23.37
N ARG A 99 26.03 -19.17 -22.27
CA ARG A 99 27.30 -19.91 -22.27
C ARG A 99 26.98 -21.40 -22.12
N SER A 100 27.63 -22.15 -23.00
CA SER A 100 27.62 -23.59 -23.25
C SER A 100 27.63 -24.47 -22.00
#